data_AF-A0A7G1I9B3-F1
#
_entry.id   AF-A0A7G1I9B3-F1
#
_cell.length_a   1.000
_cell.length_b   1.000
_cell.length_c   1.000
_cell.angle_alpha   90.00
_cell.angle_beta   90.00
_cell.angle_gamma   90.00
#
_symmetry.space_group_name_H-M   'P 1'
#
loop_
_entity.id
_entity.type
_entity.pdbx_description
1 polymer ?
#
loop_
_entity_poly.entity_id
_entity_poly.type
_entity_poly.pdbx_seq_one_letter_code
_entity_poly.pdbx_strand_id
1 'polypeptide(L)'
;MFFDDARTDAGMVVGRPGDGWRVAMATLTFERGVSTLGQQIVYARELSRLVELAQRTGAADDPFIRERLTRAWTGLRAMRSYALATLEAPAVEQPGPDNVSKLLWANWHRSLGELAMDVVGKPGLALTDGEFDEWQRLYLFTRADTIYGGSNEIQRNIIAERVLGLPRRSRDEFIRRAERDSRTWTFGRQSGGGDRGCGYRHRLGHRAPRACRGPTW
;
A
#
# COMPACT_ATOMS: atom_id res chain seq x y z
N MET A 1 23.42 -12.79 -0.50
CA MET A 1 24.85 -12.39 -0.51
C MET A 1 25.44 -12.79 0.83
N PHE A 2 26.62 -13.41 0.84
CA PHE A 2 27.35 -13.76 2.07
C PHE A 2 28.70 -13.05 2.05
N PHE A 3 29.08 -12.48 3.18
CA PHE A 3 30.42 -11.95 3.40
C PHE A 3 31.09 -12.82 4.46
N ASP A 4 32.21 -13.46 4.12
CA ASP A 4 33.03 -14.27 5.01
C ASP A 4 34.50 -13.90 4.85
N ASP A 5 35.17 -13.55 5.95
CA ASP A 5 36.48 -12.84 6.02
C ASP A 5 36.70 -11.80 4.90
N ALA A 6 35.63 -11.07 4.54
CA ALA A 6 35.69 -10.06 3.48
C ALA A 6 36.46 -8.84 4.01
N ARG A 7 37.61 -8.55 3.39
CA ARG A 7 38.48 -7.42 3.74
C ARG A 7 38.38 -6.32 2.69
N THR A 8 38.38 -5.08 3.14
CA THR A 8 38.41 -3.89 2.29
C THR A 8 39.33 -2.83 2.90
N ASP A 9 39.81 -1.89 2.09
CA ASP A 9 40.66 -0.80 2.55
C ASP A 9 39.87 0.19 3.44
N ALA A 10 40.53 0.78 4.43
CA ALA A 10 39.90 1.75 5.33
C ALA A 10 39.38 3.00 4.57
N GLY A 11 40.00 3.34 3.44
CA GLY A 11 39.58 4.42 2.55
C GLY A 11 38.27 4.16 1.79
N MET A 12 37.74 2.93 1.82
CA MET A 12 36.42 2.60 1.24
C MET A 12 35.26 2.90 2.20
N VAL A 13 35.55 3.35 3.43
CA VAL A 13 34.51 3.77 4.39
C VAL A 13 33.92 5.10 3.93
N VAL A 14 32.62 5.11 3.60
CA VAL A 14 31.88 6.33 3.28
C VAL A 14 31.45 7.01 4.58
N GLY A 15 31.98 8.22 4.83
CA GLY A 15 31.76 8.94 6.08
C GLY A 15 32.75 8.53 7.18
N ARG A 16 32.38 8.71 8.46
CA ARG A 16 33.19 8.24 9.59
C ARG A 16 32.65 6.93 10.17
N PRO A 17 33.47 6.09 10.83
CA PRO A 17 32.95 4.97 11.62
C PRO A 17 31.85 5.44 12.58
N GLY A 18 30.67 4.81 12.52
CA GLY A 18 29.47 5.21 13.26
C GLY A 18 28.46 6.06 12.48
N ASP A 19 28.83 6.66 11.34
CA ASP A 19 27.92 7.49 10.53
C ASP A 19 26.98 6.69 9.62
N GLY A 20 27.03 5.35 9.64
CA GLY A 20 26.33 4.50 8.69
C GLY A 20 24.84 4.81 8.56
N TRP A 21 24.16 5.13 9.66
CA TRP A 21 22.75 5.52 9.63
C TRP A 21 22.52 6.86 8.92
N ARG A 22 23.34 7.87 9.21
CA ARG A 22 23.26 9.19 8.58
C ARG A 22 23.48 9.08 7.07
N VAL A 23 24.49 8.31 6.66
CA VAL A 23 24.82 8.06 5.25
C VAL A 23 23.67 7.33 4.55
N ALA A 24 23.18 6.22 5.12
CA ALA A 24 22.06 5.47 4.56
C ALA A 24 20.79 6.33 4.41
N MET A 25 20.49 7.15 5.42
CA MET A 25 19.34 8.03 5.37
C MET A 25 19.47 9.15 4.33
N ALA A 26 20.67 9.72 4.15
CA ALA A 26 20.91 10.71 3.12
C ALA A 26 20.67 10.13 1.71
N THR A 27 21.23 8.95 1.42
CA THR A 27 21.01 8.25 0.13
C THR A 27 19.52 8.01 -0.13
N LEU A 28 18.79 7.49 0.86
CA LEU A 28 17.36 7.21 0.73
C LEU A 28 16.52 8.46 0.49
N THR A 29 16.91 9.63 1.01
CA THR A 29 16.21 10.89 0.72
C THR A 29 16.42 11.31 -0.74
N PHE A 30 17.64 11.18 -1.27
CA PHE A 30 17.95 11.53 -2.67
C PHE A 30 17.23 10.64 -3.69
N GLU A 31 17.14 9.34 -3.46
CA GLU A 31 16.48 8.40 -4.37
C GLU A 31 14.96 8.66 -4.51
N ARG A 32 14.33 9.28 -3.50
CA ARG A 32 12.86 9.46 -3.48
C ARG A 32 12.35 10.69 -4.23
N GLY A 33 13.19 11.73 -4.42
CA GLY A 33 12.77 13.00 -5.02
C GLY A 33 12.57 12.94 -6.54
N VAL A 34 13.57 12.43 -7.27
CA VAL A 34 13.60 12.49 -8.75
C VAL A 34 13.07 11.20 -9.40
N SER A 35 13.20 10.06 -8.72
CA SER A 35 12.86 8.75 -9.30
C SER A 35 11.34 8.56 -9.55
N THR A 36 10.48 9.37 -8.94
CA THR A 36 9.02 9.24 -9.03
C THR A 36 8.44 9.73 -10.36
N LEU A 37 9.06 10.71 -11.03
CA LEU A 37 8.55 11.24 -12.32
C LEU A 37 8.77 10.28 -13.48
N GLY A 38 9.94 9.65 -13.56
CA GLY A 38 10.21 8.62 -14.57
C GLY A 38 9.26 7.42 -14.42
N GLN A 39 8.99 7.02 -13.17
CA GLN A 39 8.09 5.91 -12.86
C GLN A 39 6.64 6.19 -13.29
N GLN A 40 6.17 7.45 -13.25
CA GLN A 40 4.82 7.80 -13.72
C GLN A 40 4.60 7.50 -15.21
N ILE A 41 5.66 7.50 -16.04
CA ILE A 41 5.56 7.12 -17.46
C ILE A 41 5.28 5.62 -17.57
N VAL A 42 5.92 4.80 -16.74
CA VAL A 42 5.68 3.35 -16.68
C VAL A 42 4.23 3.07 -16.26
N TYR A 43 3.78 3.72 -15.18
CA TYR A 43 2.39 3.63 -14.70
C TYR A 43 1.36 4.04 -15.73
N ALA A 44 1.63 5.10 -16.50
CA ALA A 44 0.75 5.53 -17.58
C ALA A 44 0.64 4.44 -18.67
N ARG A 45 1.76 3.81 -19.04
CA ARG A 45 1.78 2.73 -20.05
C ARG A 45 1.05 1.49 -19.56
N GLU A 46 1.27 1.08 -18.31
CA GLU A 46 0.57 -0.07 -17.71
C GLU A 46 -0.94 0.15 -17.67
N LEU A 47 -1.39 1.33 -17.21
CA LEU A 47 -2.80 1.68 -17.21
C LEU A 47 -3.39 1.71 -18.63
N SER A 48 -2.68 2.31 -19.61
CA SER A 48 -3.13 2.34 -21.00
C SER A 48 -3.31 0.93 -21.57
N ARG A 49 -2.32 0.05 -21.39
CA ARG A 49 -2.41 -1.35 -21.85
C ARG A 49 -3.55 -2.10 -21.16
N LEU A 50 -3.79 -1.83 -19.89
CA LEU A 50 -4.89 -2.46 -19.15
C LEU A 50 -6.26 -2.00 -19.65
N VAL A 51 -6.41 -0.70 -19.95
CA VAL A 51 -7.62 -0.16 -20.57
C VAL A 51 -7.85 -0.80 -21.94
N GLU A 52 -6.81 -0.92 -22.77
CA GLU A 52 -6.90 -1.57 -24.07
C GLU A 52 -7.30 -3.06 -23.94
N LEU A 53 -6.73 -3.78 -22.96
CA LEU A 53 -7.13 -5.15 -22.67
C LEU A 53 -8.60 -5.23 -22.26
N ALA A 54 -9.05 -4.35 -21.37
CA ALA A 54 -10.44 -4.33 -20.91
C ALA A 54 -11.41 -4.04 -22.06
N GLN A 55 -11.04 -3.19 -23.01
CA GLN A 55 -11.82 -2.92 -24.22
C GLN A 55 -11.86 -4.13 -25.15
N ARG A 56 -10.72 -4.77 -25.41
CA ARG A 56 -10.65 -5.95 -26.30
C ARG A 56 -11.42 -7.17 -25.77
N THR A 57 -11.45 -7.33 -24.45
CA THR A 57 -12.10 -8.47 -23.78
C THR A 57 -13.56 -8.22 -23.41
N GLY A 58 -14.06 -7.00 -23.58
CA GLY A 58 -15.40 -6.59 -23.12
C GLY A 58 -15.48 -6.35 -21.60
N ALA A 59 -14.40 -6.53 -20.84
CA ALA A 59 -14.38 -6.28 -19.40
C ALA A 59 -14.69 -4.80 -19.05
N ALA A 60 -14.44 -3.86 -19.96
CA ALA A 60 -14.79 -2.45 -19.79
C ALA A 60 -16.32 -2.17 -19.74
N ASP A 61 -17.14 -3.12 -20.20
CA ASP A 61 -18.60 -2.99 -20.15
C ASP A 61 -19.15 -3.23 -18.74
N ASP A 62 -18.41 -4.01 -17.91
CA ASP A 62 -18.72 -4.18 -16.49
C ASP A 62 -18.61 -2.83 -15.75
N PRO A 63 -19.71 -2.32 -15.15
CA PRO A 63 -19.70 -1.06 -14.42
C PRO A 63 -18.65 -0.99 -13.30
N PHE A 64 -18.36 -2.09 -12.60
CA PHE A 64 -17.40 -2.12 -11.51
C PHE A 64 -15.96 -2.02 -12.01
N ILE A 65 -15.63 -2.71 -13.11
CA ILE A 65 -14.32 -2.61 -13.76
C ILE A 65 -14.14 -1.21 -14.34
N ARG A 66 -15.15 -0.67 -15.03
CA ARG A 66 -15.12 0.69 -15.59
C ARG A 66 -14.91 1.75 -14.52
N GLU A 67 -15.57 1.64 -13.37
CA GLU A 67 -15.36 2.54 -12.24
C GLU A 67 -13.91 2.47 -11.73
N ARG A 68 -13.35 1.26 -11.58
CA ARG A 68 -11.99 1.09 -11.09
C ARG A 68 -10.93 1.57 -12.08
N LEU A 69 -11.14 1.37 -13.39
CA LEU A 69 -10.29 1.96 -14.43
C LEU A 69 -10.32 3.49 -14.37
N THR A 70 -11.51 4.07 -14.18
CA THR A 70 -11.68 5.52 -14.01
C THR A 70 -10.95 6.01 -12.75
N ARG A 71 -11.07 5.28 -11.64
CA ARG A 71 -10.36 5.60 -10.39
C ARG A 71 -8.84 5.50 -10.54
N ALA A 72 -8.34 4.49 -11.24
CA ALA A 72 -6.92 4.34 -11.56
C ALA A 72 -6.43 5.52 -12.41
N TRP A 73 -7.19 5.92 -13.44
CA TRP A 73 -6.87 7.09 -14.25
C TRP A 73 -6.83 8.38 -13.43
N THR A 74 -7.85 8.62 -12.60
CA THR A 74 -7.90 9.80 -11.72
C THR A 74 -6.76 9.80 -10.72
N GLY A 75 -6.43 8.64 -10.13
CA GLY A 75 -5.30 8.48 -9.23
C GLY A 75 -3.96 8.82 -9.90
N LEU A 76 -3.75 8.38 -11.15
CA LEU A 76 -2.54 8.71 -11.91
C LEU A 76 -2.45 10.22 -12.19
N ARG A 77 -3.57 10.86 -12.52
CA ARG A 77 -3.62 12.33 -12.70
C ARG A 77 -3.31 13.07 -11.40
N ALA A 78 -3.88 12.63 -10.27
CA ALA A 78 -3.61 13.21 -8.96
C ALA A 78 -2.13 13.07 -8.58
N MET A 79 -1.51 11.91 -8.81
CA MET A 79 -0.07 11.71 -8.59
C MET A 79 0.79 12.64 -9.45
N ARG A 80 0.43 12.84 -10.72
CA ARG A 80 1.13 13.78 -11.60
C ARG A 80 1.02 15.21 -11.09
N SER A 81 -0.19 15.66 -10.75
CA SER A 81 -0.42 17.00 -10.19
C SER A 81 0.34 17.21 -8.88
N TYR A 82 0.36 16.20 -8.00
CA TYR A 82 1.11 16.25 -6.75
C TYR A 82 2.63 16.38 -7.00
N ALA A 83 3.17 15.61 -7.95
CA ALA A 83 4.58 15.68 -8.29
C ALA A 83 4.97 17.05 -8.87
N LEU A 84 4.15 17.62 -9.75
CA LEU A 84 4.37 18.97 -10.30
C LEU A 84 4.32 20.04 -9.21
N ALA A 85 3.32 20.00 -8.34
CA ALA A 85 3.21 20.93 -7.21
C ALA A 85 4.40 20.86 -6.25
N THR A 86 4.97 19.66 -6.07
CA THR A 86 6.16 19.47 -5.23
C THR A 86 7.43 20.01 -5.89
N LEU A 87 7.54 19.94 -7.22
CA LEU A 87 8.66 20.52 -7.97
C LEU A 87 8.65 22.06 -7.99
N GLU A 88 7.46 22.66 -7.95
CA GLU A 88 7.27 24.11 -7.94
C GLU A 88 7.51 24.73 -6.54
N ALA A 89 7.56 23.90 -5.50
CA ALA A 89 7.81 24.36 -4.14
C ALA A 89 9.26 24.90 -3.99
N PRO A 90 9.48 25.95 -3.17
CA PRO A 90 10.82 26.43 -2.86
C PRO A 90 11.71 25.28 -2.37
N ALA A 91 12.99 25.29 -2.74
CA ALA A 91 14.00 24.29 -2.35
C ALA A 91 14.36 24.31 -0.85
N VAL A 92 13.41 24.66 0.01
CA VAL A 92 13.47 24.44 1.45
C VAL A 92 13.23 22.96 1.67
N GLU A 93 14.13 22.32 2.41
CA GLU A 93 14.01 20.91 2.78
C GLU A 93 12.78 20.72 3.68
N GLN A 94 11.63 20.38 3.06
CA GLN A 94 10.39 20.11 3.78
C GLN A 94 10.25 18.60 3.99
N PRO A 95 10.09 18.12 5.24
CA PRO A 95 9.79 16.72 5.49
C PRO A 95 8.39 16.38 4.99
N GLY A 96 8.19 15.22 4.37
CA GLY A 96 6.85 14.69 4.08
C GLY A 96 6.48 14.47 2.62
N PRO A 97 6.84 15.34 1.65
CA PRO A 97 6.37 15.19 0.29
C PRO A 97 6.75 13.85 -0.36
N ASP A 98 7.95 13.36 -0.07
CA ASP A 98 8.43 12.05 -0.50
C ASP A 98 7.63 10.90 0.16
N ASN A 99 7.33 11.01 1.46
CA ASN A 99 6.54 10.02 2.19
C ASN A 99 5.10 9.93 1.66
N VAL A 100 4.48 11.08 1.36
CA VAL A 100 3.14 11.16 0.76
C VAL A 100 3.16 10.59 -0.65
N SER A 101 4.13 10.99 -1.48
CA SER A 101 4.31 10.46 -2.83
C SER A 101 4.43 8.93 -2.81
N LYS A 102 5.24 8.37 -1.90
CA LYS A 102 5.37 6.92 -1.69
C LYS A 102 4.02 6.26 -1.44
N LEU A 103 3.27 6.78 -0.47
CA LEU A 103 1.96 6.23 -0.14
C LEU A 103 1.00 6.31 -1.33
N LEU A 104 1.02 7.38 -2.11
CA LEU A 104 0.18 7.50 -3.30
C LEU A 104 0.52 6.41 -4.33
N TRP A 105 1.78 6.33 -4.77
CA TRP A 105 2.13 5.41 -5.85
C TRP A 105 2.09 3.94 -5.45
N ALA A 106 2.55 3.58 -4.25
CA ALA A 106 2.59 2.18 -3.82
C ALA A 106 1.18 1.59 -3.66
N ASN A 107 0.23 2.37 -3.14
CA ASN A 107 -1.16 1.90 -3.02
C ASN A 107 -1.89 1.92 -4.38
N TRP A 108 -1.60 2.90 -5.23
CA TRP A 108 -2.15 2.96 -6.59
C TRP A 108 -1.70 1.76 -7.43
N HIS A 109 -0.39 1.47 -7.45
CA HIS A 109 0.18 0.41 -8.29
C HIS A 109 -0.29 -0.98 -7.83
N ARG A 110 -0.36 -1.22 -6.52
CA ARG A 110 -1.01 -2.42 -5.95
C ARG A 110 -2.47 -2.58 -6.39
N SER A 111 -3.23 -1.49 -6.39
CA SER A 111 -4.64 -1.52 -6.81
C SER A 111 -4.78 -1.75 -8.33
N LEU A 112 -3.81 -1.26 -9.13
CA LEU A 112 -3.74 -1.51 -10.56
C LEU A 112 -3.45 -3.00 -10.84
N GLY A 113 -2.50 -3.60 -10.12
CA GLY A 113 -2.22 -5.03 -10.21
C GLY A 113 -3.45 -5.88 -9.87
N GLU A 114 -4.19 -5.53 -8.80
CA GLU A 114 -5.47 -6.19 -8.48
C GLU A 114 -6.49 -6.03 -9.59
N LEU A 115 -6.64 -4.82 -10.13
CA LEU A 115 -7.56 -4.55 -11.24
C LEU A 115 -7.17 -5.32 -12.51
N ALA A 116 -5.88 -5.48 -12.77
CA ALA A 116 -5.40 -6.26 -13.90
C ALA A 116 -5.87 -7.71 -13.84
N MET A 117 -5.78 -8.33 -12.67
CA MET A 117 -6.29 -9.70 -12.47
C MET A 117 -7.80 -9.80 -12.68
N ASP A 118 -8.55 -8.78 -12.23
CA ASP A 118 -10.00 -8.75 -12.41
C ASP A 118 -10.41 -8.55 -13.89
N VAL A 119 -9.65 -7.74 -14.64
CA VAL A 119 -9.86 -7.55 -16.09
C VAL A 119 -9.52 -8.82 -16.88
N VAL A 120 -8.42 -9.50 -16.55
CA VAL A 120 -8.06 -10.78 -17.19
C VAL A 120 -9.08 -11.86 -16.82
N GLY A 121 -9.56 -11.86 -15.58
CA GLY A 121 -10.52 -12.83 -15.07
C GLY A 121 -9.90 -14.20 -14.84
N LYS A 122 -10.71 -15.26 -14.96
CA LYS A 122 -10.32 -16.65 -14.65
C LYS A 122 -9.03 -17.12 -15.34
N PRO A 123 -8.77 -16.79 -16.63
CA PRO A 123 -7.51 -17.18 -17.28
C PRO A 123 -6.27 -16.69 -16.54
N GLY A 124 -6.33 -15.52 -15.89
CA GLY A 124 -5.21 -14.95 -15.15
C GLY A 124 -4.85 -15.73 -13.89
N LEU A 125 -5.67 -16.69 -13.47
CA LEU A 125 -5.37 -17.55 -12.32
C LEU A 125 -4.53 -18.78 -12.70
N ALA A 126 -4.35 -19.06 -13.99
CA ALA A 126 -3.57 -20.18 -14.49
C ALA A 126 -2.25 -19.70 -15.10
N LEU A 127 -1.21 -20.52 -15.01
CA LEU A 127 0.02 -20.31 -15.77
C LEU A 127 -0.17 -20.86 -17.18
N THR A 128 0.28 -20.09 -18.17
CA THR A 128 0.39 -20.57 -19.54
C THR A 128 1.83 -21.02 -19.75
N ASP A 129 2.03 -22.29 -20.11
CA ASP A 129 3.36 -22.90 -20.31
C ASP A 129 4.31 -22.79 -19.09
N GLY A 130 3.74 -22.71 -17.89
CA GLY A 130 4.51 -22.60 -16.64
C GLY A 130 5.06 -21.20 -16.36
N GLU A 131 4.77 -20.22 -17.20
CA GLU A 131 5.25 -18.85 -17.07
C GLU A 131 4.13 -17.91 -16.61
N PHE A 132 4.53 -16.88 -15.85
CA PHE A 132 3.62 -15.77 -15.57
C PHE A 132 3.38 -14.96 -16.86
N ASP A 133 2.21 -14.37 -17.03
CA ASP A 133 1.99 -13.32 -18.02
C ASP A 133 2.38 -11.93 -17.48
N GLU A 134 2.21 -10.87 -18.26
CA GLU A 134 2.56 -9.52 -17.81
C GLU A 134 1.69 -9.03 -16.63
N TRP A 135 0.42 -9.45 -16.57
CA TRP A 135 -0.55 -9.01 -15.56
C TRP A 135 -0.37 -9.74 -14.23
N GLN A 136 -0.05 -11.02 -14.29
CA GLN A 136 0.37 -11.81 -13.14
C GLN A 136 1.68 -11.27 -12.55
N ARG A 137 2.67 -10.96 -13.39
CA ARG A 137 3.92 -10.32 -12.93
C ARG A 137 3.65 -8.97 -12.28
N LEU A 138 2.82 -8.12 -12.89
CA LEU A 138 2.39 -6.85 -12.33
C LEU A 138 1.74 -7.05 -10.95
N TYR A 139 0.72 -7.91 -10.85
CA TYR A 139 0.02 -8.20 -9.61
C TYR A 139 0.94 -8.67 -8.49
N LEU A 140 1.84 -9.61 -8.79
CA LEU A 140 2.76 -10.18 -7.79
C LEU A 140 3.80 -9.15 -7.36
N PHE A 141 4.39 -8.41 -8.31
CA PHE A 141 5.43 -7.44 -8.02
C PHE A 141 4.92 -6.28 -7.16
N THR A 142 3.74 -5.73 -7.50
CA THR A 142 3.15 -4.55 -6.82
C THR A 142 2.87 -4.77 -5.32
N ARG A 143 2.90 -6.01 -4.82
CA ARG A 143 2.83 -6.29 -3.38
C ARG A 143 4.06 -5.76 -2.64
N ALA A 144 5.23 -5.87 -3.25
CA ALA A 144 6.48 -5.45 -2.66
C ALA A 144 6.56 -3.92 -2.50
N ASP A 145 5.91 -3.15 -3.37
CA ASP A 145 5.86 -1.67 -3.35
C ASP A 145 5.43 -1.08 -2.01
N THR A 146 4.52 -1.79 -1.34
CA THR A 146 4.01 -1.35 -0.03
C THR A 146 5.00 -1.58 1.11
N ILE A 147 6.11 -2.28 0.85
CA ILE A 147 7.08 -2.76 1.83
C ILE A 147 8.45 -2.11 1.62
N TYR A 148 9.04 -2.23 0.44
CA TYR A 148 10.42 -1.77 0.21
C TYR A 148 10.53 -0.24 0.22
N GLY A 149 11.74 0.27 0.41
CA GLY A 149 11.99 1.72 0.50
C GLY A 149 11.37 2.40 1.72
N GLY A 150 10.86 1.60 2.67
CA GLY A 150 10.12 2.01 3.87
C GLY A 150 8.64 1.67 3.73
N SER A 151 8.14 0.77 4.58
CA SER A 151 6.77 0.26 4.49
C SER A 151 5.74 1.38 4.62
N ASN A 152 4.52 1.15 4.13
CA ASN A 152 3.45 2.14 4.23
C ASN A 152 3.16 2.57 5.69
N GLU A 153 3.35 1.67 6.64
CA GLU A 153 3.20 1.93 8.08
C GLU A 153 4.30 2.90 8.56
N ILE A 154 5.55 2.67 8.15
CA ILE A 154 6.67 3.55 8.48
C ILE A 154 6.47 4.93 7.85
N GLN A 155 6.04 5.00 6.59
CA GLN A 155 5.75 6.31 5.95
C GLN A 155 4.66 7.08 6.70
N ARG A 156 3.58 6.40 7.12
CA ARG A 156 2.51 7.04 7.91
C ARG A 156 3.01 7.54 9.27
N ASN A 157 3.89 6.78 9.93
CA ASN A 157 4.51 7.22 11.17
C ASN A 157 5.40 8.46 10.97
N ILE A 158 6.19 8.49 9.89
CA ILE A 158 7.02 9.66 9.55
C ILE A 158 6.14 10.89 9.32
N ILE A 159 5.04 10.75 8.55
CA ILE A 159 4.09 11.84 8.34
C ILE A 159 3.48 12.29 9.66
N ALA A 160 3.00 11.36 10.49
CA ALA A 160 2.41 11.69 11.79
C ALA A 160 3.38 12.46 12.69
N GLU A 161 4.61 11.96 12.84
CA GLU A 161 5.57 12.49 13.83
C GLU A 161 6.31 13.72 13.31
N ARG A 162 6.77 13.71 12.05
CA ARG A 162 7.67 14.74 11.50
C ARG A 162 6.96 15.82 10.71
N VAL A 163 5.80 15.52 10.12
CA VAL A 163 5.03 16.48 9.32
C VAL A 163 3.92 17.09 10.17
N LEU A 164 3.19 16.25 10.90
CA LEU A 164 2.04 16.68 11.71
C LEU A 164 2.38 16.96 13.18
N GLY A 165 3.62 16.66 13.62
CA GLY A 165 4.05 16.90 15.01
C GLY A 165 3.32 16.06 16.06
N LEU A 166 2.70 14.95 15.66
CA LEU A 166 1.99 14.06 16.57
C LEU A 166 2.96 13.32 17.49
N PRO A 167 2.57 13.04 18.74
CA PRO A 167 3.43 12.32 19.67
C PRO A 167 3.73 10.91 19.16
N ARG A 168 4.99 10.50 19.33
CA ARG A 168 5.41 9.12 19.08
C ARG A 168 4.59 8.17 19.93
N ARG A 169 3.95 7.18 19.30
CA ARG A 169 3.36 6.06 20.03
C ARG A 169 4.47 5.35 20.79
N SER A 170 4.34 5.27 22.11
CA SER A 170 5.27 4.51 22.93
C SER A 170 5.05 3.01 22.69
N ARG A 171 6.14 2.22 22.75
CA ARG A 171 6.05 0.75 22.70
C ARG A 171 5.09 0.21 23.77
N ASP A 172 5.04 0.86 24.92
CA ASP A 172 4.19 0.48 26.05
C ASP A 172 2.72 0.78 25.81
N GLU A 173 2.39 1.83 25.06
CA GLU A 173 1.02 2.11 24.62
C GLU A 173 0.55 1.10 23.57
N PHE A 174 1.44 0.70 22.67
CA PHE A 174 1.16 -0.35 21.69
C PHE A 174 0.87 -1.70 22.36
N ILE A 175 1.74 -2.14 23.28
CA ILE A 175 1.57 -3.40 24.01
C ILE A 175 0.26 -3.37 24.82
N ARG A 176 -0.01 -2.29 25.57
CA ARG A 176 -1.24 -2.16 26.35
C ARG A 176 -2.51 -2.19 25.49
N ARG A 177 -2.46 -1.70 24.26
CA ARG A 177 -3.59 -1.79 23.32
C ARG A 177 -3.74 -3.20 22.75
N ALA A 178 -2.65 -3.84 22.33
CA ALA A 178 -2.67 -5.22 21.85
C ALA A 178 -3.21 -6.19 22.92
N GLU A 179 -2.83 -5.99 24.18
CA GLU A 179 -3.36 -6.76 25.33
C GLU A 179 -4.83 -6.48 25.62
N ARG A 180 -5.31 -5.26 25.36
CA ARG A 180 -6.73 -4.91 25.49
C ARG A 180 -7.56 -5.56 24.40
N ASP A 181 -7.04 -5.55 23.17
CA ASP A 181 -7.68 -6.10 21.99
C ASP A 181 -7.59 -7.64 21.96
N SER A 182 -6.63 -8.28 22.65
CA SER A 182 -6.57 -9.75 22.77
C SER A 182 -7.55 -10.30 23.82
N ARG A 183 -7.90 -9.51 24.84
CA ARG A 183 -8.89 -9.91 25.87
C ARG A 183 -10.33 -9.99 25.35
N THR A 184 -10.61 -9.44 24.17
CA THR A 184 -11.92 -9.57 23.49
C THR A 184 -12.02 -10.84 22.64
N TRP A 185 -10.90 -11.51 22.35
CA TRP A 185 -10.85 -12.81 21.65
C TRP A 185 -10.79 -13.97 22.65
N THR A 186 -11.89 -14.24 23.36
CA THR A 186 -12.04 -15.53 24.05
C THR A 186 -12.55 -16.56 23.05
N PHE A 187 -11.64 -17.39 22.52
CA PHE A 187 -12.03 -18.64 21.87
C PHE A 187 -12.68 -19.54 22.93
N GLY A 188 -14.01 -19.58 22.94
CA GLY A 188 -14.74 -20.51 23.79
C GLY A 188 -14.40 -21.95 23.39
N ARG A 189 -13.58 -22.63 24.20
CA ARG A 189 -13.46 -24.09 24.15
C ARG A 189 -14.82 -24.67 24.56
N GLN A 190 -15.62 -25.11 23.60
CA GLN A 190 -16.70 -26.04 23.91
C GLN A 190 -16.11 -27.45 23.99
N SER A 191 -15.91 -27.91 25.22
CA SER A 191 -15.59 -29.30 25.53
C SER A 191 -16.87 -30.13 25.55
N GLY A 192 -16.99 -31.04 24.57
CA GLY A 192 -17.68 -32.32 24.74
C GLY A 192 -19.17 -32.38 24.35
N GLY A 193 -19.45 -33.16 23.30
CA GLY A 193 -20.65 -34.00 23.24
C GLY A 193 -21.72 -33.60 22.23
N GLY A 194 -21.70 -34.25 21.06
CA GLY A 194 -22.92 -34.61 20.34
C GLY A 194 -23.59 -33.54 19.48
N ASP A 195 -23.29 -33.64 18.18
CA ASP A 195 -24.19 -33.37 17.06
C ASP A 195 -24.57 -31.91 16.70
N ARG A 196 -24.52 -31.66 15.38
CA ARG A 196 -25.05 -30.54 14.57
C ARG A 196 -24.20 -29.27 14.36
N GLY A 197 -23.89 -29.06 13.07
CA GLY A 197 -24.19 -27.83 12.32
C GLY A 197 -23.36 -26.57 12.61
N CYS A 198 -22.56 -26.12 11.64
CA CYS A 198 -21.98 -24.77 11.62
C CYS A 198 -23.10 -23.72 11.56
N GLY A 199 -23.58 -23.27 12.72
CA GLY A 199 -24.50 -22.15 12.88
C GLY A 199 -23.75 -20.91 13.38
N TYR A 200 -23.65 -19.89 12.53
CA TYR A 200 -23.19 -18.55 12.90
C TYR A 200 -24.25 -17.91 13.83
N ARG A 201 -24.00 -17.84 15.15
CA ARG A 201 -24.87 -17.09 16.08
C ARG A 201 -24.44 -15.62 16.13
N HIS A 202 -25.16 -14.77 15.41
CA HIS A 202 -25.22 -13.34 15.70
C HIS A 202 -25.94 -13.15 17.04
N ARG A 203 -25.24 -12.70 18.09
CA ARG A 203 -25.87 -12.27 19.33
C ARG A 203 -26.29 -10.81 19.17
N LEU A 204 -27.51 -10.60 18.68
CA LEU A 204 -28.23 -9.33 18.80
C LEU A 204 -28.62 -9.15 20.27
N GLY A 205 -28.16 -8.06 20.88
CA GLY A 205 -28.53 -7.60 22.23
C GLY A 205 -28.54 -6.08 22.24
N HIS A 206 -29.72 -5.52 21.96
CA HIS A 206 -30.04 -4.13 21.69
C HIS A 206 -29.72 -3.12 22.81
N ARG A 207 -29.44 -1.87 22.40
CA ARG A 207 -30.33 -0.72 22.70
C ARG A 207 -30.35 0.24 21.49
N ALA A 208 -31.48 0.28 20.81
CA ALA A 208 -31.78 1.24 19.75
C ALA A 208 -32.20 2.60 20.38
N PRO A 209 -31.76 3.75 19.83
CA PRO A 209 -32.44 5.02 20.06
C PRO A 209 -33.72 5.07 19.22
N ARG A 210 -34.77 5.63 19.84
CA ARG A 210 -36.15 5.72 19.32
C ARG A 210 -36.22 6.42 17.97
N ALA A 211 -37.05 5.88 17.09
CA ALA A 211 -37.46 6.50 15.83
C ALA A 211 -38.36 7.72 16.11
N CYS A 212 -38.01 8.87 15.51
CA CYS A 212 -38.95 9.95 15.26
C CYS A 212 -39.42 9.83 13.80
N ARG A 213 -40.72 9.67 13.60
CA ARG A 213 -41.38 9.76 12.29
C ARG A 213 -41.72 11.22 11.99
N GLY A 214 -41.55 11.64 10.74
CA GLY A 214 -42.06 12.90 10.16
C GLY A 214 -41.50 13.13 8.75
N PRO A 215 -42.21 13.86 7.87
CA PRO A 215 -42.86 13.24 6.71
C PRO A 215 -42.15 13.45 5.37
N THR A 216 -42.62 12.65 4.42
CA THR A 216 -42.40 12.69 2.97
C THR A 216 -42.52 14.08 2.35
N TRP A 217 -41.52 14.44 1.55
CA TRP A 217 -41.64 15.02 0.21
C TRP A 217 -40.52 14.43 -0.66
#